data_AF-A0A7C4D3C3-F1
#
_entry.id   AF-A0A7C4D3C3-F1
#
_cell.length_a   1.000
_cell.length_b   1.000
_cell.length_c   1.000
_cell.angle_alpha   90.00
_cell.angle_beta   90.00
_cell.angle_gamma   90.00
#
_symmetry.space_group_name_H-M   'P 1'
#
loop_
_entity.id
_entity.type
_entity.pdbx_description
1 polymer ?
#
loop_
_entity_poly.entity_id
_entity_poly.type
_entity_poly.pdbx_seq_one_letter_code
_entity_poly.pdbx_strand_id
1 'polypeptide(L)' 'KRYPGRAKTVHLKEYSPRNEKALLGEGEMKWKEFIELCREIGGTEWYIIEQETYAYPLLECVRRCINNLKAILGFR' A
#
# COMPACT_ATOMS: atom_id res chain seq x y z
N LYS A 1 -0.50 -8.10 -14.19
CA LYS A 1 -0.25 -8.35 -15.63
C LYS A 1 -0.47 -9.81 -16.04
N ARG A 2 0.27 -10.81 -15.49
CA ARG A 2 0.08 -12.24 -15.84
C ARG A 2 -1.31 -12.81 -15.48
N TYR A 3 -1.93 -12.30 -14.43
CA TYR A 3 -3.20 -12.80 -13.88
C TYR A 3 -4.25 -11.69 -13.80
N PRO A 4 -4.78 -11.19 -14.93
CA PRO A 4 -5.80 -10.14 -14.93
C PRO A 4 -7.10 -10.63 -14.27
N GLY A 5 -7.80 -9.73 -13.58
CA GLY A 5 -9.09 -9.99 -12.93
C GLY A 5 -9.06 -10.89 -11.68
N ARG A 6 -7.87 -11.36 -11.28
CA ARG A 6 -7.70 -12.33 -10.18
C ARG A 6 -7.24 -11.71 -8.86
N ALA A 7 -7.18 -10.39 -8.75
CA ALA A 7 -6.71 -9.67 -7.56
C ALA A 7 -7.83 -8.84 -6.92
N LYS A 8 -8.94 -9.50 -6.52
CA LYS A 8 -10.13 -8.86 -5.95
C LYS A 8 -9.85 -8.08 -4.67
N THR A 9 -9.05 -8.65 -3.77
CA THR A 9 -8.55 -8.02 -2.56
C THR A 9 -7.03 -7.96 -2.61
N VAL A 10 -6.44 -6.84 -2.23
CA VAL A 10 -4.98 -6.64 -2.31
C VAL A 10 -4.47 -6.07 -0.99
N HIS A 11 -3.50 -6.76 -0.39
CA HIS A 11 -2.79 -6.25 0.76
C HIS A 11 -1.68 -5.28 0.32
N LEU A 12 -1.60 -4.13 0.97
CA LEU A 12 -0.61 -3.08 0.76
C LEU A 12 0.36 -3.11 1.95
N LYS A 13 1.43 -3.87 1.80
CA LYS A 13 2.55 -3.95 2.74
C LYS A 13 3.78 -3.31 2.13
N GLU A 14 4.40 -2.39 2.86
CA GLU A 14 5.63 -1.76 2.38
C GLU A 14 6.79 -2.73 2.34
N TYR A 15 7.68 -2.49 1.37
CA TYR A 15 8.98 -3.11 1.33
C TYR A 15 10.06 -2.04 1.36
N SER A 16 11.03 -2.22 2.26
CA SER A 16 12.28 -1.50 2.21
C SER A 16 13.46 -2.39 2.61
N PRO A 17 14.55 -2.43 1.81
CA PRO A 17 15.79 -3.09 2.20
C PRO A 17 16.59 -2.30 3.23
N ARG A 18 16.22 -1.04 3.52
CA ARG A 18 16.95 -0.13 4.42
C ARG A 18 16.22 0.12 5.73
N ASN A 19 14.90 -0.09 5.74
CA ASN A 19 14.06 0.16 6.91
C ASN A 19 12.97 -0.91 7.03
N GLU A 20 13.22 -1.94 7.84
CA GLU A 20 12.22 -2.99 8.11
C GLU A 20 10.91 -2.46 8.74
N LYS A 21 10.94 -1.24 9.30
CA LYS A 21 9.81 -0.56 9.94
C LYS A 21 9.15 0.50 9.05
N ALA A 22 9.46 0.51 7.76
CA ALA A 22 8.87 1.44 6.81
C ALA A 22 7.34 1.32 6.84
N LEU A 23 6.68 2.48 6.94
CA LEU A 23 5.23 2.55 6.76
C LEU A 23 4.92 2.60 5.26
N LEU A 24 3.68 2.27 4.90
CA LEU A 24 3.20 2.37 3.52
C LEU A 24 3.56 3.74 2.91
N GLY A 25 4.28 3.74 1.80
CA GLY A 25 4.71 4.94 1.07
C GLY A 25 6.06 5.52 1.50
N GLU A 26 6.71 4.96 2.53
CA GLU A 26 8.02 5.40 3.00
C GLU A 26 9.18 4.52 2.49
N GLY A 27 8.85 3.39 1.85
CA GLY A 27 9.82 2.45 1.28
C GLY A 27 10.02 2.60 -0.22
N GLU A 28 10.42 1.50 -0.85
CA GLU A 28 10.88 1.48 -2.24
C GLU A 28 9.82 0.91 -3.21
N MET A 29 8.62 0.55 -2.73
CA MET A 29 7.53 0.10 -3.59
C MET A 29 7.03 1.20 -4.54
N LYS A 30 6.82 0.83 -5.81
CA LYS A 30 6.26 1.70 -6.84
C LYS A 30 4.73 1.76 -6.75
N TRP A 31 4.21 2.32 -5.66
CA TRP A 31 2.77 2.25 -5.35
C TRP A 31 1.85 2.83 -6.42
N LYS A 32 2.22 3.95 -7.05
CA LYS A 32 1.40 4.56 -8.11
C LYS A 32 1.18 3.60 -9.28
N GLU A 33 2.27 3.06 -9.84
CA GLU A 33 2.23 2.09 -10.94
C GLU A 33 1.46 0.82 -10.54
N PHE A 34 1.70 0.31 -9.33
CA PHE A 34 1.02 -0.89 -8.84
C PHE A 34 -0.49 -0.69 -8.69
N ILE A 35 -0.90 0.43 -8.10
CA ILE A 35 -2.32 0.76 -7.91
C ILE A 35 -3.01 1.00 -9.26
N GLU A 36 -2.36 1.68 -10.21
CA GLU A 36 -2.87 1.82 -11.58
C GLU A 36 -3.15 0.45 -12.20
N LEU A 37 -2.22 -0.50 -12.09
CA LEU A 37 -2.44 -1.87 -12.58
C LEU A 37 -3.59 -2.59 -11.87
N CYS A 38 -3.74 -2.40 -10.55
CA CYS A 38 -4.88 -2.95 -9.81
C CYS A 38 -6.22 -2.42 -10.34
N ARG A 39 -6.28 -1.12 -10.65
CA ARG A 39 -7.48 -0.43 -11.18
C ARG A 39 -7.79 -0.84 -12.62
N GLU A 40 -6.78 -0.93 -13.47
CA GLU A 40 -6.96 -1.20 -14.90
C GLU A 40 -7.24 -2.67 -15.20
N ILE A 41 -6.47 -3.58 -14.58
CA ILE A 41 -6.50 -5.00 -14.95
C ILE A 41 -6.59 -5.96 -13.75
N GLY A 42 -6.42 -5.47 -12.53
CA GLY A 42 -6.43 -6.31 -11.33
C GLY A 42 -7.83 -6.84 -10.99
N GLY A 43 -8.87 -6.08 -11.36
CA GLY A 43 -10.23 -6.31 -10.87
C GLY A 43 -10.34 -6.07 -9.36
N THR A 44 -9.45 -5.23 -8.80
CA THR A 44 -9.36 -4.99 -7.37
C THR A 44 -10.53 -4.14 -6.88
N GLU A 45 -11.18 -4.61 -5.81
CA GLU A 45 -12.32 -4.00 -5.17
C GLU A 45 -11.94 -3.43 -3.79
N TRP A 46 -10.99 -4.08 -3.11
CA TRP A 46 -10.55 -3.69 -1.77
C TRP A 46 -9.03 -3.66 -1.66
N TYR A 47 -8.52 -2.58 -1.07
CA TYR A 47 -7.17 -2.49 -0.56
C TYR A 47 -7.18 -2.67 0.96
N ILE A 48 -6.23 -3.45 1.46
CA ILE A 48 -6.05 -3.72 2.89
C ILE A 48 -4.65 -3.23 3.24
N ILE A 49 -4.54 -2.19 4.06
CA ILE A 49 -3.24 -1.74 4.56
C ILE A 49 -2.73 -2.77 5.58
N GLU A 50 -1.57 -3.36 5.32
CA GLU A 50 -0.96 -4.36 6.19
C GLU A 50 0.35 -3.79 6.76
N GLN A 51 0.36 -3.54 8.07
CA GLN A 51 1.53 -3.09 8.81
C GLN A 51 1.85 -4.11 9.91
N GLU A 52 3.01 -4.74 9.84
CA GLU A 52 3.42 -5.79 10.79
C GLU A 52 4.64 -5.39 11.63
N THR A 53 5.28 -4.26 11.30
CA THR A 53 6.41 -3.68 12.00
C THR A 53 6.10 -2.23 12.37
N TYR A 54 6.59 -1.75 13.51
CA TYR A 54 6.09 -0.49 14.07
C TYR A 54 7.24 0.43 14.51
N ALA A 55 7.37 1.56 13.81
CA ALA A 55 8.26 2.66 14.20
C ALA A 55 7.60 3.62 15.22
N TYR A 56 6.27 3.56 15.35
CA TYR A 56 5.44 4.43 16.21
C TYR A 56 4.37 3.59 16.94
N PRO A 57 3.60 4.16 17.88
CA PRO A 57 2.43 3.50 18.45
C PRO A 57 1.42 3.03 17.38
N LEU A 58 0.72 1.93 17.65
CA LEU A 58 -0.09 1.20 16.65
C LEU A 58 -1.10 2.09 15.91
N LEU A 59 -1.90 2.87 16.64
CA LEU A 59 -2.90 3.77 16.04
C LEU A 59 -2.26 4.93 15.26
N GLU A 60 -1.04 5.32 15.63
CA GLU A 60 -0.30 6.33 14.87
C GLU A 60 0.19 5.74 13.54
N CYS A 61 0.73 4.53 13.53
CA CYS A 61 1.08 3.82 12.29
C CYS A 61 -0.13 3.70 11.36
N VAL A 62 -1.30 3.29 11.88
CA VAL A 62 -2.55 3.22 11.10
C VAL A 62 -2.88 4.58 10.47
N ARG A 63 -2.87 5.66 11.26
CA ARG A 63 -3.15 7.01 10.76
C ARG A 63 -2.18 7.44 9.66
N ARG A 64 -0.88 7.19 9.85
CA ARG A 64 0.18 7.53 8.89
C ARG A 64 0.03 6.74 7.59
N CYS A 65 -0.15 5.43 7.67
CA CYS A 65 -0.35 4.60 6.47
C CYS A 65 -1.60 5.03 5.67
N ILE A 66 -2.71 5.35 6.34
CA ILE A 66 -3.92 5.85 5.67
C ILE A 66 -3.64 7.18 4.97
N ASN A 67 -2.93 8.10 5.62
CA ASN A 67 -2.60 9.39 5.03
C ASN A 67 -1.64 9.25 3.83
N ASN A 68 -0.64 8.37 3.94
CA ASN A 68 0.28 8.09 2.85
C ASN A 68 -0.45 7.46 1.66
N LEU A 69 -1.37 6.51 1.90
CA LEU A 69 -2.20 5.94 0.84
C LEU A 69 -3.08 7.01 0.18
N LYS A 70 -3.70 7.89 0.96
CA LYS A 70 -4.46 9.02 0.41
C LYS A 70 -3.62 9.90 -0.50
N ALA A 71 -2.40 10.24 -0.08
CA ALA A 71 -1.46 11.02 -0.88
C ALA A 71 -1.05 10.30 -2.17
N ILE A 72 -0.78 8.99 -2.11
CA ILE A 72 -0.50 8.15 -3.29
C ILE A 72 -1.67 8.18 -4.27
N LEU A 73 -2.90 8.08 -3.77
CA LEU A 73 -4.14 8.11 -4.54
C LEU A 73 -4.53 9.51 -5.04
N GLY A 74 -3.84 10.56 -4.60
CA GLY A 74 -4.12 11.95 -4.97
C GLY A 74 -5.32 12.56 -4.24
N PHE A 75 -5.75 11.99 -3.12
CA PHE A 75 -6.73 12.63 -2.24
C PHE A 75 -6.07 13.81 -1.51
N ARG A 76 -6.73 14.96 -1.51
CA ARG A 76 -6.37 16.12 -0.69
C ARG A 76 -6.98 16.00 0.70
#